data_AF-A0A0K8TEC3-F1
#
_entry.id   AF-A0A0K8TEC3-F1
#
_cell.length_a   1.000
_cell.length_b   1.000
_cell.length_c   1.000
_cell.angle_alpha   90.00
_cell.angle_beta   90.00
_cell.angle_gamma   90.00
#
_symmetry.space_group_name_H-M   'P 1'
#
loop_
_entity.id
_entity.type
_entity.pdbx_description
1 polymer ?
#
loop_
_entity_poly.entity_id
_entity_poly.type
_entity_poly.pdbx_seq_one_letter_code
_entity_poly.pdbx_strand_id
1 'polypeptide(L)'
;RDQVANSSFVERVKKRGYEVVYMTEPIDEYVVQQMREYDGKTLVSVTKEGLELPEDEEEKKKREEDKVKFEGLCKVMKNILDNKVEKVVVSNRLVESPCCIVTAQYGWSANMERIMKAQALRDTSTMGYMAAKKHLEINPDHSIVETLRQKAEADKNDKAVKDLVILLYETALLSSGFTLDEPQVHASRIYRMIKLGLGIDEDEPIQVEESSAGDVPPLEGDADDASRMEEVD
;
A
#
# COMPACT_ATOMS: atom_id res chain seq x y z
N ARG A 1 -8.03 10.96 -12.67
CA ARG A 1 -9.02 10.05 -13.31
C ARG A 1 -8.47 8.64 -13.48
N ASP A 2 -7.34 8.45 -14.17
CA ASP A 2 -6.84 7.10 -14.51
C ASP A 2 -6.53 6.25 -13.28
N GLN A 3 -6.00 6.84 -12.21
CA GLN A 3 -5.77 6.17 -10.93
C GLN A 3 -7.02 5.48 -10.38
N VAL A 4 -8.17 6.18 -10.35
CA VAL A 4 -9.42 5.63 -9.81
C VAL A 4 -10.12 4.72 -10.82
N ALA A 5 -9.91 4.95 -12.12
CA ALA A 5 -10.43 4.08 -13.17
C ALA A 5 -9.76 2.70 -13.16
N ASN A 6 -8.48 2.62 -12.83
CA ASN A 6 -7.69 1.39 -12.76
C ASN A 6 -7.53 0.85 -11.33
N SER A 7 -8.33 1.37 -10.39
CA SER A 7 -8.28 0.92 -9.00
C SER A 7 -8.84 -0.48 -8.83
N SER A 8 -8.22 -1.29 -7.97
CA SER A 8 -8.71 -2.63 -7.65
C SER A 8 -10.12 -2.63 -7.03
N PHE A 9 -10.50 -1.53 -6.38
CA PHE A 9 -11.82 -1.35 -5.76
C PHE A 9 -12.98 -1.31 -6.77
N VAL A 10 -12.71 -0.99 -8.04
CA VAL A 10 -13.77 -0.87 -9.07
C VAL A 10 -13.88 -2.10 -9.96
N GLU A 11 -13.00 -3.10 -9.81
CA GLU A 11 -12.94 -4.27 -10.68
C GLU A 11 -14.28 -5.03 -10.72
N ARG A 12 -14.78 -5.51 -9.58
CA ARG A 12 -16.03 -6.30 -9.58
C ARG A 12 -17.27 -5.44 -9.77
N VAL A 13 -17.23 -4.19 -9.29
CA VAL A 13 -18.31 -3.21 -9.48
C VAL A 13 -18.58 -3.01 -10.98
N LYS A 14 -17.52 -2.75 -11.75
CA LYS A 14 -17.60 -2.66 -13.21
C LYS A 14 -18.02 -3.97 -13.87
N LYS A 15 -17.47 -5.10 -13.43
CA LYS A 15 -17.83 -6.43 -13.98
C LYS A 15 -19.31 -6.75 -13.81
N ARG A 16 -19.95 -6.23 -12.75
CA ARG A 16 -21.40 -6.36 -12.51
C ARG A 16 -22.25 -5.28 -13.17
N GLY A 17 -21.66 -4.41 -13.98
CA GLY A 17 -22.38 -3.37 -14.72
C GLY A 17 -22.82 -2.19 -13.86
N TYR A 18 -22.26 -2.02 -12.66
CA TYR A 18 -22.49 -0.83 -11.85
C TYR A 18 -21.65 0.34 -12.34
N GLU A 19 -22.28 1.51 -12.40
CA GLU A 19 -21.58 2.77 -12.59
C GLU A 19 -20.89 3.20 -11.30
N VAL A 20 -19.70 3.79 -11.42
CA VAL A 20 -18.93 4.32 -10.30
C VAL A 20 -18.62 5.78 -10.56
N VAL A 21 -18.99 6.64 -9.61
CA VAL A 21 -18.66 8.07 -9.65
C VAL A 21 -17.20 8.25 -9.24
N TYR A 22 -16.44 8.95 -10.09
CA TYR A 22 -15.04 9.29 -9.81
C TYR A 22 -14.93 10.70 -9.25
N MET A 23 -14.55 10.76 -7.97
CA MET A 23 -14.19 11.99 -7.27
C MET A 23 -12.67 12.14 -7.32
N THR A 24 -12.20 13.16 -8.02
CA THR A 24 -10.77 13.33 -8.34
C THR A 24 -10.15 14.59 -7.77
N GLU A 25 -10.96 15.48 -7.19
CA GLU A 25 -10.49 16.70 -6.56
C GLU A 25 -10.38 16.52 -5.04
N PRO A 26 -9.38 17.13 -4.37
CA PRO A 26 -9.26 17.02 -2.91
C PRO A 26 -10.51 17.50 -2.14
N ILE A 27 -11.25 18.45 -2.70
CA ILE A 27 -12.47 18.99 -2.08
C ILE A 27 -13.61 17.96 -2.04
N ASP A 28 -13.62 16.99 -2.97
CA ASP A 28 -14.69 15.99 -3.09
C ASP A 28 -14.82 15.14 -1.81
N GLU A 29 -13.70 14.84 -1.16
CA GLU A 29 -13.64 14.10 0.10
C GLU A 29 -14.41 14.81 1.23
N TYR A 30 -14.43 16.14 1.23
CA TYR A 30 -15.21 16.92 2.19
C TYR A 30 -16.68 17.00 1.78
N VAL A 31 -16.96 17.14 0.48
CA VAL A 31 -18.33 17.23 -0.06
C VAL A 31 -19.10 15.93 0.22
N VAL A 32 -18.53 14.78 -0.13
CA VAL A 32 -19.19 13.47 0.02
C VAL A 32 -19.40 13.09 1.48
N GLN A 33 -18.58 13.60 2.40
CA GLN A 33 -18.78 13.38 3.83
C GLN A 33 -20.02 14.11 4.38
N GLN A 34 -20.37 15.26 3.80
CA GLN A 34 -21.58 16.00 4.16
C GLN A 34 -22.80 15.48 3.41
N MET A 35 -22.61 14.98 2.19
CA MET A 35 -23.67 14.44 1.35
C MET A 35 -23.96 12.98 1.72
N ARG A 36 -24.85 12.76 2.69
CA ARG A 36 -25.25 11.40 3.12
C ARG A 36 -26.18 10.71 2.13
N GLU A 37 -27.01 11.49 1.45
CA GLU A 37 -28.03 11.02 0.53
C GLU A 37 -28.16 12.00 -0.64
N TYR A 38 -28.45 11.47 -1.82
CA TYR A 38 -28.83 12.23 -3.00
C TYR A 38 -30.05 11.56 -3.62
N ASP A 39 -31.17 12.30 -3.73
CA ASP A 39 -32.42 11.81 -4.32
C ASP A 39 -32.93 10.48 -3.73
N GLY A 40 -32.94 10.35 -2.39
CA GLY A 40 -33.36 9.10 -1.74
C GLY A 40 -32.33 7.97 -1.79
N LYS A 41 -31.14 8.19 -2.38
CA LYS A 41 -30.08 7.19 -2.52
C LYS A 41 -28.91 7.48 -1.61
N THR A 42 -28.49 6.48 -0.84
CA THR A 42 -27.29 6.55 -0.02
C THR A 42 -26.04 6.43 -0.88
N LEU A 43 -24.96 7.09 -0.46
CA LEU A 43 -23.66 6.97 -1.10
C LEU A 43 -22.80 5.95 -0.38
N VAL A 44 -22.19 5.05 -1.16
CA VAL A 44 -21.29 4.00 -0.65
C VAL A 44 -19.93 4.17 -1.31
N SER A 45 -18.88 4.27 -0.50
CA SER A 45 -17.51 4.28 -1.01
C SER A 45 -17.02 2.86 -1.25
N VAL A 46 -16.56 2.59 -2.48
CA VAL A 46 -15.95 1.31 -2.86
C VAL A 46 -14.59 1.06 -2.21
N THR A 47 -14.00 2.06 -1.55
CA THR A 47 -12.71 1.94 -0.84
C THR A 47 -12.86 1.64 0.65
N LYS A 48 -14.10 1.67 1.16
CA LYS A 48 -14.43 1.42 2.57
C LYS A 48 -14.99 0.01 2.77
N GLU A 49 -14.93 -0.47 4.00
CA GLU A 49 -15.69 -1.63 4.45
C GLU A 49 -17.20 -1.41 4.26
N GLY A 50 -17.95 -2.49 4.01
CA GLY A 50 -19.40 -2.47 3.88
C GLY A 50 -19.90 -2.32 2.44
N LEU A 51 -19.03 -2.54 1.44
CA LEU A 51 -19.47 -2.64 0.05
C LEU A 51 -20.27 -3.94 -0.12
N GLU A 52 -21.57 -3.80 -0.27
CA GLU A 52 -22.46 -4.92 -0.61
C GLU A 52 -22.74 -4.90 -2.11
N LEU A 53 -22.35 -5.98 -2.79
CA LEU A 53 -22.72 -6.24 -4.18
C LEU A 53 -23.78 -7.34 -4.17
N PRO A 54 -24.84 -7.26 -5.01
CA PRO A 54 -25.86 -8.29 -5.03
C PRO A 54 -25.26 -9.60 -5.50
N GLU A 55 -25.28 -10.61 -4.63
CA GLU A 55 -24.79 -11.96 -4.91
C GLU A 55 -25.99 -12.88 -5.13
N ASP A 56 -25.87 -13.80 -6.07
CA ASP A 56 -26.81 -14.92 -6.16
C ASP A 56 -26.50 -15.98 -5.07
N GLU A 57 -27.39 -16.96 -4.92
CA GLU A 57 -27.25 -18.01 -3.90
C GLU A 57 -25.98 -18.87 -4.11
N GLU A 58 -25.54 -19.05 -5.36
CA GLU A 58 -24.34 -19.83 -5.68
C GLU A 58 -23.07 -19.06 -5.30
N GLU A 59 -22.99 -17.79 -5.65
CA GLU A 59 -21.90 -16.89 -5.28
C GLU A 59 -21.80 -16.73 -3.76
N LYS A 60 -22.95 -16.59 -3.09
CA LYS A 60 -23.01 -16.49 -1.63
C LYS A 60 -22.49 -17.77 -0.99
N LYS A 61 -22.90 -18.94 -1.49
CA LYS A 61 -22.41 -20.24 -1.03
C LYS A 61 -20.90 -20.38 -1.27
N LYS A 62 -20.42 -20.06 -2.47
CA LYS A 62 -18.98 -20.08 -2.81
C LYS A 62 -18.18 -19.18 -1.85
N ARG A 63 -18.68 -17.98 -1.55
CA ARG A 63 -17.99 -17.06 -0.62
C ARG A 63 -17.89 -17.63 0.79
N GLU A 64 -18.94 -18.28 1.30
CA GLU A 64 -18.86 -18.93 2.61
C GLU A 64 -17.89 -20.11 2.61
N GLU A 65 -17.83 -20.90 1.53
CA GLU A 65 -16.83 -21.96 1.35
C GLU A 65 -15.41 -21.39 1.28
N ASP A 66 -15.19 -20.30 0.54
CA ASP A 66 -13.90 -19.62 0.44
C ASP A 66 -13.47 -19.03 1.79
N LYS A 67 -14.39 -18.46 2.57
CA LYS A 67 -14.08 -17.97 3.93
C LYS A 67 -13.53 -19.09 4.81
N VAL A 68 -14.14 -20.28 4.77
CA VAL A 68 -13.67 -21.45 5.52
C VAL A 68 -12.33 -21.94 4.97
N LYS A 69 -12.21 -22.07 3.65
CA LYS A 69 -11.01 -22.54 2.97
C LYS A 69 -9.79 -21.66 3.25
N PHE A 70 -9.97 -20.33 3.28
CA PHE A 70 -8.88 -19.36 3.47
C PHE A 70 -8.73 -18.87 4.91
N GLU A 71 -9.54 -19.34 5.87
CA GLU A 71 -9.49 -18.93 7.28
C GLU A 71 -8.08 -19.11 7.87
N GLY A 72 -7.44 -20.25 7.56
CA GLY A 72 -6.08 -20.55 8.01
C GLY A 72 -5.06 -19.54 7.49
N LEU A 73 -5.12 -19.19 6.20
CA LEU A 73 -4.25 -18.18 5.60
C LEU A 73 -4.50 -16.79 6.20
N CYS A 74 -5.77 -16.39 6.36
CA CYS A 74 -6.13 -15.10 6.97
C CYS A 74 -5.52 -14.95 8.38
N LYS A 75 -5.56 -16.00 9.20
CA LYS A 75 -4.93 -16.01 10.53
C LYS A 75 -3.40 -15.87 10.45
N VAL A 76 -2.76 -16.60 9.54
CA VAL A 76 -1.31 -16.51 9.31
C VAL A 76 -0.92 -15.09 8.88
N MET A 77 -1.61 -14.53 7.90
CA MET A 77 -1.37 -13.16 7.44
C MET A 77 -1.61 -12.13 8.54
N LYS A 78 -2.68 -12.27 9.33
CA LYS A 78 -2.94 -11.38 10.47
C LYS A 78 -1.84 -11.44 11.53
N ASN A 79 -1.27 -12.61 11.78
CA ASN A 79 -0.17 -12.76 12.74
C ASN A 79 1.14 -12.16 12.21
N ILE A 80 1.42 -12.30 10.91
CA ILE A 80 2.61 -11.72 10.26
C ILE A 80 2.53 -10.19 10.24
N LEU A 81 1.36 -9.66 9.88
CA LEU A 81 1.13 -8.23 9.74
C LEU A 81 0.86 -7.56 11.09
N ASP A 82 0.46 -8.33 12.10
CA ASP A 82 0.24 -7.89 13.47
C ASP A 82 -0.53 -6.56 13.55
N ASN A 83 0.07 -5.49 14.07
CA ASN A 83 -0.57 -4.19 14.24
C ASN A 83 -0.70 -3.37 12.95
N LYS A 84 -0.19 -3.84 11.81
CA LYS A 84 -0.31 -3.17 10.51
C LYS A 84 -1.73 -3.25 9.94
N VAL A 85 -2.49 -4.30 10.26
CA VAL A 85 -3.88 -4.48 9.85
C VAL A 85 -4.75 -4.95 11.03
N GLU A 86 -5.99 -4.47 11.09
CA GLU A 86 -6.94 -4.93 12.11
C GLU A 86 -7.46 -6.34 11.81
N LYS A 87 -7.74 -6.65 10.55
CA LYS A 87 -8.20 -7.97 10.12
C LYS A 87 -7.78 -8.28 8.69
N VAL A 88 -7.75 -9.57 8.38
CA VAL A 88 -7.55 -10.12 7.03
C VAL A 88 -8.80 -10.93 6.69
N VAL A 89 -9.43 -10.64 5.55
CA VAL A 89 -10.71 -11.25 5.16
C VAL A 89 -10.74 -11.59 3.67
N VAL A 90 -11.60 -12.53 3.27
CA VAL A 90 -11.86 -12.83 1.86
C VAL A 90 -12.68 -11.68 1.25
N SER A 91 -12.20 -11.18 0.12
CA SER A 91 -12.84 -10.09 -0.62
C SER A 91 -13.94 -10.59 -1.55
N ASN A 92 -15.00 -9.81 -1.70
CA ASN A 92 -15.97 -9.95 -2.78
C ASN A 92 -15.89 -8.82 -3.81
N ARG A 93 -14.91 -7.90 -3.75
CA ARG A 93 -14.82 -6.73 -4.65
C ARG A 93 -13.72 -6.82 -5.71
N LEU A 94 -12.75 -7.69 -5.51
CA LEU A 94 -11.58 -7.88 -6.39
C LEU A 94 -11.92 -8.80 -7.57
N VAL A 95 -11.16 -8.78 -8.65
CA VAL A 95 -11.26 -9.70 -9.79
C VAL A 95 -9.88 -10.13 -10.23
N GLU A 96 -9.04 -9.19 -10.65
CA GLU A 96 -7.69 -9.42 -11.16
C GLU A 96 -6.64 -9.19 -10.09
N SER A 97 -6.91 -8.29 -9.14
CA SER A 97 -5.97 -8.00 -8.06
C SER A 97 -5.94 -9.11 -7.01
N PRO A 98 -4.76 -9.47 -6.47
CA PRO A 98 -4.63 -10.50 -5.44
C PRO A 98 -5.16 -10.05 -4.07
N CYS A 99 -5.06 -8.76 -3.76
CA CYS A 99 -5.53 -8.19 -2.50
C CYS A 99 -5.61 -6.66 -2.58
N CYS A 100 -6.33 -6.05 -1.63
CA CYS A 100 -6.38 -4.60 -1.44
C CYS A 100 -6.46 -4.23 0.03
N ILE A 101 -6.14 -2.97 0.35
CA ILE A 101 -6.30 -2.41 1.71
C ILE A 101 -7.55 -1.54 1.74
N VAL A 102 -8.57 -1.97 2.46
CA VAL A 102 -9.77 -1.16 2.72
C VAL A 102 -9.63 -0.46 4.07
N THR A 103 -10.27 0.70 4.18
CA THR A 103 -10.46 1.37 5.48
C THR A 103 -11.76 0.93 6.12
N ALA A 104 -11.82 0.93 7.44
CA ALA A 104 -13.08 0.79 8.17
C ALA A 104 -14.15 1.78 7.66
N GLN A 105 -15.43 1.46 7.90
CA GLN A 105 -16.56 2.30 7.48
C GLN A 105 -16.44 3.74 8.03
N TYR A 106 -16.00 3.86 9.28
CA TYR A 106 -15.75 5.13 9.96
C TYR A 106 -14.26 5.48 9.93
N GLY A 107 -13.95 6.78 9.92
CA GLY A 107 -12.60 7.31 9.78
C GLY A 107 -12.25 7.71 8.34
N TRP A 108 -11.00 8.12 8.14
CA TRP A 108 -10.50 8.60 6.85
C TRP A 108 -10.30 7.49 5.84
N SER A 109 -10.61 7.80 4.57
CA SER A 109 -10.14 7.03 3.41
C SER A 109 -8.63 7.21 3.24
N ALA A 110 -8.01 6.39 2.39
CA ALA A 110 -6.60 6.56 2.02
C ALA A 110 -6.34 7.96 1.40
N ASN A 111 -7.25 8.42 0.56
CA ASN A 111 -7.15 9.73 -0.09
C ASN A 111 -7.30 10.88 0.93
N MET A 112 -8.26 10.77 1.86
CA MET A 112 -8.40 11.74 2.95
C MET A 112 -7.17 11.75 3.86
N GLU A 113 -6.62 10.57 4.21
CA GLU A 113 -5.37 10.49 4.98
C GLU A 113 -4.22 11.23 4.28
N ARG A 114 -4.07 11.05 2.97
CA ARG A 114 -3.08 11.75 2.16
C ARG A 114 -3.28 13.27 2.13
N ILE A 115 -4.51 13.73 1.87
CA ILE A 115 -4.86 15.16 1.87
C ILE A 115 -4.52 15.78 3.23
N MET A 116 -4.88 15.08 4.30
CA MET A 116 -4.67 15.55 5.66
C MET A 116 -3.21 15.59 6.09
N LYS A 117 -2.40 14.60 5.69
CA LYS A 117 -0.96 14.60 5.93
C LYS A 117 -0.24 15.72 5.16
N ALA A 118 -0.78 16.14 4.01
CA ALA A 118 -0.20 17.21 3.19
C ALA A 118 -0.51 18.64 3.72
N GLN A 119 -1.42 18.77 4.70
CA GLN A 119 -1.78 20.08 5.25
C GLN A 119 -0.74 20.58 6.27
N ALA A 120 0.04 21.59 5.89
CA ALA A 120 1.15 22.12 6.68
C ALA A 120 0.75 22.73 8.05
N LEU A 121 -0.47 23.23 8.19
CA LEU A 121 -0.93 23.93 9.41
C LEU A 121 -1.73 23.03 10.36
N ARG A 122 -1.81 21.73 10.08
CA ARG A 122 -2.68 20.83 10.84
C ARG A 122 -1.95 20.25 12.05
N ASP A 123 -2.62 20.25 13.21
CA ASP A 123 -2.13 19.61 14.42
C ASP A 123 -2.07 18.08 14.25
N THR A 124 -0.86 17.54 14.37
CA THR A 124 -0.54 16.12 14.29
C THR A 124 -1.25 15.28 15.36
N SER A 125 -1.68 15.89 16.47
CA SER A 125 -2.42 15.22 17.55
C SER A 125 -3.76 14.63 17.08
N THR A 126 -4.36 15.22 16.05
CA THR A 126 -5.66 14.80 15.49
C THR A 126 -5.58 13.60 14.55
N MET A 127 -4.38 13.11 14.21
CA MET A 127 -4.21 11.94 13.34
C MET A 127 -4.53 10.62 14.04
N GLY A 128 -4.22 10.49 15.35
CA GLY A 128 -4.36 9.20 16.06
C GLY A 128 -5.81 8.71 16.18
N TYR A 129 -6.78 9.61 16.35
CA TYR A 129 -8.19 9.26 16.48
C TYR A 129 -8.92 9.05 15.15
N MET A 130 -8.38 9.60 14.07
CA MET A 130 -9.05 9.65 12.77
C MET A 130 -8.40 8.73 11.72
N ALA A 131 -7.19 8.23 11.99
CA ALA A 131 -6.56 7.19 11.20
C ALA A 131 -7.46 5.95 11.21
N ALA A 132 -8.12 5.67 10.09
CA ALA A 132 -8.96 4.50 9.98
C ALA A 132 -8.10 3.24 10.09
N LYS A 133 -8.65 2.27 10.81
CA LYS A 133 -8.06 0.94 10.86
C LYS A 133 -8.12 0.33 9.45
N LYS A 134 -7.01 -0.30 9.06
CA LYS A 134 -6.82 -0.91 7.75
C LYS A 134 -7.21 -2.38 7.81
N HIS A 135 -7.87 -2.88 6.76
CA HIS A 135 -8.16 -4.30 6.59
C HIS A 135 -7.57 -4.77 5.28
N LEU A 136 -6.93 -5.93 5.30
CA LEU A 136 -6.46 -6.57 4.08
C LEU A 136 -7.56 -7.49 3.57
N GLU A 137 -8.09 -7.20 2.39
CA GLU A 137 -8.98 -8.13 1.70
C GLU A 137 -8.19 -8.93 0.67
N ILE A 138 -8.34 -10.26 0.66
CA ILE A 138 -7.66 -11.16 -0.28
C ILE A 138 -8.63 -11.72 -1.33
N ASN A 139 -8.15 -11.93 -2.55
CA ASN A 139 -8.92 -12.50 -3.64
C ASN A 139 -8.75 -14.04 -3.67
N PRO A 140 -9.79 -14.83 -3.34
CA PRO A 140 -9.68 -16.29 -3.26
C PRO A 140 -9.45 -16.95 -4.63
N ASP A 141 -9.81 -16.26 -5.72
CA ASP A 141 -9.66 -16.77 -7.09
C ASP A 141 -8.25 -16.51 -7.66
N HIS A 142 -7.40 -15.74 -6.95
CA HIS A 142 -6.08 -15.38 -7.45
C HIS A 142 -5.02 -16.46 -7.16
N SER A 143 -4.23 -16.82 -8.17
CA SER A 143 -3.21 -17.89 -8.09
C SER A 143 -2.18 -17.69 -6.97
N ILE A 144 -1.70 -16.44 -6.79
CA ILE A 144 -0.82 -16.06 -5.66
C ILE A 144 -1.46 -16.39 -4.31
N VAL A 145 -2.74 -16.06 -4.11
CA VAL A 145 -3.44 -16.26 -2.83
C VAL A 145 -3.65 -17.75 -2.55
N GLU A 146 -4.02 -18.52 -3.57
CA GLU A 146 -4.13 -19.98 -3.46
C GLU A 146 -2.78 -20.64 -3.14
N THR A 147 -1.70 -20.20 -3.80
CA THR A 147 -0.35 -20.74 -3.54
C THR A 147 0.14 -20.37 -2.14
N LEU A 148 -0.12 -19.14 -1.68
CA LEU A 148 0.18 -18.72 -0.32
C LEU A 148 -0.57 -19.56 0.71
N ARG A 149 -1.83 -19.91 0.46
CA ARG A 149 -2.62 -20.81 1.32
C ARG A 149 -1.95 -22.18 1.44
N GLN A 150 -1.60 -22.79 0.30
CA GLN A 150 -0.95 -24.11 0.28
C GLN A 150 0.39 -24.11 1.01
N LYS A 151 1.22 -23.08 0.79
CA LYS A 151 2.51 -22.95 1.50
C LYS A 151 2.34 -22.74 3.00
N ALA A 152 1.39 -21.90 3.40
CA ALA A 152 1.10 -21.65 4.82
C ALA A 152 0.52 -22.89 5.53
N GLU A 153 -0.18 -23.76 4.81
CA GLU A 153 -0.64 -25.05 5.35
C GLU A 153 0.48 -26.06 5.53
N ALA A 154 1.44 -26.09 4.60
CA ALA A 154 2.61 -26.95 4.69
C ALA A 154 3.56 -26.53 5.82
N ASP A 155 3.87 -25.23 5.91
CA ASP A 155 4.65 -24.64 7.00
C ASP A 155 4.21 -23.21 7.31
N LYS A 156 3.60 -23.03 8.48
CA LYS A 156 3.14 -21.72 8.98
C LYS A 156 4.29 -20.78 9.32
N ASN A 157 5.51 -21.29 9.49
CA ASN A 157 6.68 -20.53 9.88
C ASN A 157 7.67 -20.29 8.74
N ASP A 158 7.33 -20.70 7.51
CA ASP A 158 8.16 -20.50 6.32
C ASP A 158 8.52 -19.02 6.17
N LYS A 159 9.82 -18.71 6.21
CA LYS A 159 10.37 -17.36 6.05
C LYS A 159 9.95 -16.75 4.72
N ALA A 160 9.91 -17.55 3.64
CA ALA A 160 9.50 -17.08 2.32
C ALA A 160 8.02 -16.66 2.32
N VAL A 161 7.14 -17.39 3.01
CA VAL A 161 5.73 -17.00 3.16
C VAL A 161 5.62 -15.67 3.92
N LYS A 162 6.39 -15.50 5.01
CA LYS A 162 6.40 -14.24 5.78
C LYS A 162 6.84 -13.06 4.92
N ASP A 163 7.94 -13.20 4.19
CA ASP A 163 8.47 -12.16 3.32
C ASP A 163 7.50 -11.81 2.18
N LEU A 164 6.87 -12.81 1.56
CA LEU A 164 5.88 -12.61 0.50
C LEU A 164 4.61 -11.93 1.01
N VAL A 165 4.13 -12.29 2.21
CA VAL A 165 2.95 -11.64 2.82
C VAL A 165 3.20 -10.16 3.09
N ILE A 166 4.39 -9.81 3.59
CA ILE A 166 4.76 -8.41 3.84
C ILE A 166 4.86 -7.64 2.52
N LEU A 167 5.51 -8.23 1.51
CA LEU A 167 5.61 -7.61 0.18
C LEU A 167 4.22 -7.39 -0.45
N LEU A 168 3.36 -8.39 -0.37
CA LEU A 168 2.00 -8.33 -0.88
C LEU A 168 1.20 -7.23 -0.17
N TYR A 169 1.33 -7.11 1.15
CA TYR A 169 0.71 -6.05 1.94
C TYR A 169 1.19 -4.65 1.56
N GLU A 170 2.50 -4.42 1.43
CA GLU A 170 3.05 -3.11 1.06
C GLU A 170 2.66 -2.71 -0.36
N THR A 171 2.64 -3.67 -1.29
CA THR A 171 2.15 -3.46 -2.66
C THR A 171 0.66 -3.12 -2.67
N ALA A 172 -0.13 -3.79 -1.82
CA ALA A 172 -1.55 -3.50 -1.63
C ALA A 172 -1.77 -2.12 -1.02
N LEU A 173 -0.95 -1.69 -0.05
CA LEU A 173 -1.00 -0.32 0.51
C LEU A 173 -0.83 0.73 -0.59
N LEU A 174 0.22 0.58 -1.40
CA LEU A 174 0.53 1.53 -2.46
C LEU A 174 -0.59 1.60 -3.51
N SER A 175 -1.01 0.44 -4.02
CA SER A 175 -2.10 0.36 -5.02
C SER A 175 -3.45 0.84 -4.47
N SER A 176 -3.67 0.72 -3.16
CA SER A 176 -4.87 1.22 -2.47
C SER A 176 -4.79 2.72 -2.12
N GLY A 177 -3.69 3.40 -2.48
CA GLY A 177 -3.52 4.85 -2.34
C GLY A 177 -2.97 5.34 -1.01
N PHE A 178 -2.46 4.43 -0.17
CA PHE A 178 -1.77 4.78 1.07
C PHE A 178 -0.29 5.10 0.83
N THR A 179 0.31 5.80 1.80
CA THR A 179 1.75 6.03 1.86
C THR A 179 2.46 4.86 2.54
N LEU A 180 3.63 4.48 2.03
CA LEU A 180 4.52 3.55 2.72
C LEU A 180 5.24 4.28 3.86
N ASP A 181 5.29 3.66 5.04
CA ASP A 181 5.99 4.23 6.20
C ASP A 181 7.52 4.14 6.02
N GLU A 182 8.01 3.05 5.45
CA GLU A 182 9.45 2.77 5.28
C GLU A 182 9.76 2.37 3.82
N PRO A 183 9.83 3.33 2.87
CA PRO A 183 10.04 3.04 1.45
C PRO A 183 11.35 2.29 1.16
N GLN A 184 12.41 2.55 1.94
CA GLN A 184 13.71 1.90 1.76
C GLN A 184 13.66 0.41 2.13
N VAL A 185 12.90 0.04 3.17
CA VAL A 185 12.72 -1.35 3.56
C VAL A 185 11.92 -2.12 2.51
N HIS A 186 10.87 -1.48 1.96
CA HIS A 186 10.11 -2.03 0.84
C HIS A 186 10.99 -2.24 -0.40
N ALA A 187 11.80 -1.24 -0.78
CA ALA A 187 12.72 -1.34 -1.91
C ALA A 187 13.75 -2.46 -1.71
N SER A 188 14.31 -2.59 -0.51
CA SER A 188 15.25 -3.66 -0.17
C SER A 188 14.63 -5.05 -0.33
N ARG A 189 13.36 -5.21 0.03
CA ARG A 189 12.61 -6.46 -0.17
C ARG A 189 12.35 -6.75 -1.66
N ILE A 190 12.03 -5.73 -2.45
CA ILE A 190 11.92 -5.87 -3.91
C ILE A 190 13.25 -6.31 -4.52
N TYR A 191 14.37 -5.68 -4.15
CA TYR A 191 15.69 -6.05 -4.65
C TYR A 191 16.05 -7.49 -4.30
N ARG A 192 15.71 -7.94 -3.09
CA ARG A 192 15.85 -9.34 -2.68
C ARG A 192 15.06 -10.29 -3.57
N MET A 193 13.81 -9.96 -3.90
CA MET A 193 12.99 -10.77 -4.81
C MET A 193 13.54 -10.78 -6.24
N ILE A 194 14.08 -9.66 -6.72
CA ILE A 194 14.73 -9.58 -8.03
C ILE A 194 15.99 -10.46 -8.06
N LYS A 195 16.83 -10.41 -7.01
CA LYS A 195 17.99 -11.31 -6.87
C LYS A 195 17.57 -12.77 -6.95
N LEU A 196 16.58 -13.19 -6.16
CA LEU A 196 16.05 -14.56 -6.19
C LEU A 196 15.51 -14.95 -7.57
N GLY A 197 14.78 -14.04 -8.24
CA GLY A 197 14.25 -14.28 -9.58
C GLY A 197 15.34 -14.41 -10.66
N LEU A 198 16.49 -13.76 -10.47
CA LEU A 198 17.66 -13.85 -11.34
C LEU A 198 18.64 -14.96 -10.92
N GLY A 199 18.41 -15.65 -9.80
CA GLY A 199 19.31 -16.67 -9.26
C GLY A 199 20.60 -16.10 -8.65
N ILE A 200 20.58 -14.84 -8.21
CA ILE A 200 21.70 -14.17 -7.52
C ILE A 200 21.63 -14.50 -6.03
N ASP A 201 22.73 -14.96 -5.44
CA ASP A 201 22.80 -15.25 -4.00
C ASP A 201 22.67 -13.98 -3.15
N GLU A 202 21.93 -14.08 -2.05
CA GLU A 202 21.70 -12.93 -1.15
C GLU A 202 23.00 -12.44 -0.51
N ASP A 203 23.96 -13.35 -0.32
CA ASP A 203 25.24 -13.13 0.34
C ASP A 203 26.38 -12.77 -0.64
N GLU A 204 26.08 -12.62 -1.94
CA GLU A 204 27.10 -12.23 -2.91
C GLU A 204 27.56 -10.79 -2.61
N PRO A 205 28.84 -10.57 -2.25
CA PRO A 205 29.32 -9.26 -1.82
C PRO A 205 29.20 -8.28 -2.98
N ILE A 206 28.65 -7.09 -2.68
CA ILE A 206 28.68 -5.98 -3.63
C ILE A 206 30.16 -5.65 -3.86
N GLN A 207 30.65 -5.89 -5.07
CA GLN A 207 31.96 -5.41 -5.48
C GLN A 207 31.87 -3.88 -5.58
N VAL A 208 32.25 -3.22 -4.49
CA VAL A 208 32.49 -1.78 -4.53
C VAL A 208 33.85 -1.64 -5.18
N GLU A 209 33.89 -1.31 -6.47
CA GLU A 209 35.12 -0.76 -7.04
C GLU A 209 35.39 0.53 -6.27
N GLU A 210 36.41 0.50 -5.41
CA GLU A 210 37.03 1.73 -4.91
C GLU A 210 37.51 2.47 -6.15
N SER A 211 36.74 3.46 -6.60
CA SER A 211 37.25 4.48 -7.50
C SER A 211 38.42 5.10 -6.78
N SER A 212 39.64 4.70 -7.16
CA SER A 212 40.87 5.32 -6.73
C SER A 212 40.68 6.83 -6.89
N ALA A 213 40.70 7.55 -5.77
CA ALA A 213 40.79 9.00 -5.76
C ALA A 213 42.14 9.38 -6.39
N GLY A 214 42.18 9.38 -7.72
CA GLY A 214 43.31 9.77 -8.54
C GLY A 214 43.26 11.27 -8.76
N ASP A 215 44.32 11.93 -8.31
CA ASP A 215 44.78 13.27 -8.68
C ASP A 215 43.75 14.42 -8.62
N VAL A 216 43.71 15.06 -7.46
CA VAL A 216 43.51 16.52 -7.44
C VAL A 216 44.89 17.16 -7.51
N PRO A 217 45.27 17.89 -8.58
CA PRO A 217 46.56 18.58 -8.64
C PRO A 217 46.62 19.67 -7.56
N PRO A 218 47.79 19.96 -6.98
CA PRO A 218 47.94 21.10 -6.08
C PRO A 218 47.64 22.39 -6.86
N LEU A 219 46.76 23.24 -6.31
CA LEU A 219 46.58 24.60 -6.80
C LEU A 219 47.87 25.38 -6.54
N GLU A 220 48.69 25.56 -7.59
CA GLU A 220 49.72 26.60 -7.62
C GLU A 220 49.06 27.96 -7.88
N GLY A 221 49.27 28.90 -6.96
CA GLY A 221 48.99 30.32 -7.20
C GLY A 221 48.44 31.03 -5.98
N ASP A 222 49.33 31.43 -5.07
CA ASP A 222 49.20 32.69 -4.33
C ASP A 222 50.57 33.04 -3.73
N ALA A 223 51.45 33.53 -4.60
CA ALA A 223 52.56 34.38 -4.23
C ALA A 223 52.45 35.65 -5.08
N ASP A 224 52.59 36.79 -4.41
CA ASP A 224 52.64 38.16 -4.93
C ASP A 224 51.30 38.90 -5.12
N ASP A 225 50.78 39.46 -4.02
CA ASP A 225 50.55 40.91 -4.03
C ASP A 225 50.71 41.50 -2.62
N ALA A 226 51.95 41.82 -2.27
CA ALA A 226 52.24 42.79 -1.23
C ALA A 226 52.42 44.16 -1.88
N SER A 227 51.45 45.07 -1.77
CA SER A 227 51.72 46.47 -1.40
C SER A 227 50.46 47.35 -1.26
N ARG A 228 50.37 48.01 -0.09
CA ARG A 228 50.25 49.49 0.07
C ARG A 228 48.93 50.09 0.61
N MET A 229 49.04 50.54 1.87
CA MET A 229 48.47 51.76 2.52
C MET A 229 46.93 51.82 2.67
N GLU A 230 46.34 52.31 3.75
CA GLU A 230 46.73 53.42 4.64
C GLU A 230 45.95 53.34 5.98
N GLU A 231 46.54 53.83 7.06
CA GLU A 231 45.94 54.04 8.39
C GLU A 231 44.81 55.08 8.36
N VAL A 232 43.81 54.94 9.24
CA VAL A 232 43.11 56.06 9.88
C VAL A 232 42.48 55.62 11.21
N ASP A 233 43.06 56.17 12.29
CA ASP A 233 42.67 56.30 13.71
C ASP A 233 41.88 55.20 14.45
#